data_AF-A0A653DAQ7-F1
#
_entry.id   AF-A0A653DAQ7-F1
#
_cell.length_a   1.000
_cell.length_b   1.000
_cell.length_c   1.000
_cell.angle_alpha   90.00
_cell.angle_beta   90.00
_cell.angle_gamma   90.00
#
_symmetry.space_group_name_H-M   'P 1'
#
loop_
_entity.id
_entity.type
_entity.pdbx_description
1 polymer ?
#
loop_
_entity_poly.entity_id
_entity_poly.type
_entity_poly.pdbx_seq_one_letter_code
_entity_poly.pdbx_strand_id
1 'polypeptide(L)'
;MTEQDVDDVAFLTGTNHKASAPLSHSICQSSPLIHNPRDLTGAIGNESNSGANKKSLYESHGIAACSHKKALFVATIVFALLFTIAIIIAFTGSQSDCTCASGKSLILDESHNVNKTFIPRASNGQIFPWNNIRLPPFVKPFRYNLTIHPNLTTLEVKSQVSIEFHVEKETNFIVLHSKNLTILDKLIQDKRGNNLTIMKVLDYPGADQLYIETKEKFKKRANYTLKIRYNFKLRKNKKGFYITTYTNKDGFQK
;
A
#
# COMPACT_ATOMS: atom_id res chain seq x y z
N MET A 1 35.11 40.71 -31.31
CA MET A 1 33.84 40.77 -30.55
C MET A 1 33.26 39.37 -30.58
N THR A 2 33.81 38.35 -29.92
CA THR A 2 34.30 38.26 -28.53
C THR A 2 33.32 38.86 -27.55
N GLU A 3 32.39 38.05 -27.06
CA GLU A 3 32.09 38.01 -25.64
C GLU A 3 31.57 36.62 -25.27
N GLN A 4 32.28 36.04 -24.32
CA GLN A 4 32.17 34.73 -23.73
C GLN A 4 32.19 35.05 -22.25
N ASP A 5 31.13 34.73 -21.53
CA ASP A 5 31.01 34.86 -20.08
C ASP A 5 30.00 33.76 -19.69
N VAL A 6 30.37 32.58 -19.18
CA VAL A 6 31.15 32.26 -17.97
C VAL A 6 30.57 32.96 -16.75
N ASP A 7 29.73 32.24 -16.02
CA ASP A 7 29.74 32.35 -14.57
C ASP A 7 29.51 30.97 -13.95
N ASP A 8 30.61 30.48 -13.37
CA ASP A 8 30.69 29.46 -12.36
C ASP A 8 29.83 29.82 -11.15
N VAL A 9 29.08 28.85 -10.61
CA VAL A 9 28.76 28.88 -9.18
C VAL A 9 29.16 27.57 -8.55
N ALA A 10 30.16 27.71 -7.70
CA ALA A 10 30.94 26.69 -7.05
C ALA A 10 30.16 25.82 -6.07
N PHE A 11 30.74 24.64 -5.86
CA PHE A 11 30.60 23.80 -4.69
C PHE A 11 30.89 24.57 -3.41
N LEU A 12 30.02 24.41 -2.39
CA LEU A 12 30.41 24.58 -0.99
C LEU A 12 30.02 23.35 -0.17
N THR A 13 31.06 22.81 0.45
CA THR A 13 31.09 21.78 1.48
C THR A 13 30.80 22.37 2.85
N GLY A 14 30.30 21.54 3.77
CA GLY A 14 30.28 21.80 5.22
C GLY A 14 28.88 21.76 5.83
N THR A 15 28.63 21.24 7.03
CA THR A 15 29.47 20.58 8.03
C THR A 15 28.56 19.74 8.94
N ASN A 16 29.19 18.79 9.63
CA ASN A 16 28.63 17.84 10.57
C ASN A 16 27.95 18.51 11.78
N HIS A 17 26.78 17.99 12.18
CA HIS A 17 26.36 18.02 13.58
C HIS A 17 26.10 16.60 14.08
N LYS A 18 26.99 16.18 14.97
CA LYS A 18 26.99 14.96 15.76
C LYS A 18 26.33 15.31 17.10
N ALA A 19 25.26 14.63 17.45
CA ALA A 19 24.75 14.57 18.82
C ALA A 19 24.55 13.09 19.18
N SER A 20 25.07 12.70 20.34
CA SER A 20 25.25 11.33 20.78
C SER A 20 24.40 11.06 22.03
N ALA A 21 23.73 9.89 22.00
CA ALA A 21 23.39 8.98 23.10
C ALA A 21 22.30 9.38 24.14
N PRO A 22 21.75 8.42 24.93
CA PRO A 22 21.91 6.95 24.91
C PRO A 22 20.60 6.12 24.89
N LEU A 23 20.80 4.81 24.73
CA LEU A 23 19.86 3.69 24.86
C LEU A 23 19.28 3.55 26.28
N SER A 24 18.03 3.07 26.38
CA SER A 24 17.60 2.15 27.45
C SER A 24 16.32 1.40 27.05
N HIS A 25 16.38 0.07 27.15
CA HIS A 25 15.26 -0.87 27.00
C HIS A 25 14.42 -0.87 28.29
N SER A 26 13.09 -0.72 28.21
CA SER A 26 12.21 -1.00 29.34
C SER A 26 11.43 -2.30 29.15
N ILE A 27 11.81 -3.26 29.99
CA ILE A 27 11.08 -4.49 30.32
C ILE A 27 9.92 -4.09 31.26
N CYS A 28 8.69 -4.48 30.94
CA CYS A 28 7.56 -4.40 31.88
C CYS A 28 7.17 -5.81 32.29
N GLN A 29 7.53 -6.17 33.53
CA GLN A 29 7.11 -7.39 34.20
C GLN A 29 6.59 -7.00 35.61
N SER A 30 5.37 -7.44 35.88
CA SER A 30 4.69 -7.69 37.17
C SER A 30 5.14 -6.94 38.44
N SER A 31 4.19 -6.27 39.11
CA SER A 31 4.27 -5.90 40.52
C SER A 31 3.30 -6.75 41.37
N PRO A 32 3.70 -7.20 42.59
CA PRO A 32 2.85 -7.92 43.54
C PRO A 32 2.47 -7.09 44.80
N LEU A 33 1.41 -7.57 45.47
CA LEU A 33 1.06 -7.57 46.90
C LEU A 33 1.07 -6.27 47.74
N ILE A 34 -0.07 -5.99 48.40
CA ILE A 34 -0.12 -5.35 49.72
C ILE A 34 -1.00 -6.18 50.67
N HIS A 35 -0.43 -6.48 51.82
CA HIS A 35 -1.02 -7.07 53.02
C HIS A 35 -1.19 -5.94 54.06
N ASN A 36 -2.24 -5.95 54.89
CA ASN A 36 -2.09 -5.59 56.32
C ASN A 36 -3.25 -6.11 57.20
N PRO A 37 -3.04 -6.32 58.53
CA PRO A 37 -3.92 -7.09 59.43
C PRO A 37 -4.50 -6.32 60.66
N ARG A 38 -5.16 -7.08 61.56
CA ARG A 38 -5.62 -6.84 62.98
C ARG A 38 -7.06 -6.28 63.14
N ASP A 39 -7.90 -6.63 64.12
CA ASP A 39 -7.75 -7.32 65.42
C ASP A 39 -9.13 -7.72 66.05
N LEU A 40 -9.07 -8.45 67.19
CA LEU A 40 -10.06 -8.66 68.30
C LEU A 40 -11.01 -9.89 68.38
N THR A 41 -10.56 -10.87 69.20
CA THR A 41 -11.18 -11.52 70.40
C THR A 41 -12.68 -11.84 70.52
N GLY A 42 -12.98 -13.05 70.99
CA GLY A 42 -14.22 -13.37 71.74
C GLY A 42 -14.51 -14.87 71.90
N ALA A 43 -14.30 -15.42 73.10
CA ALA A 43 -14.52 -16.81 73.48
C ALA A 43 -15.97 -17.13 73.90
N ILE A 44 -16.30 -18.43 73.96
CA ILE A 44 -17.05 -19.17 75.01
C ILE A 44 -17.79 -20.38 74.39
N GLY A 45 -17.61 -21.56 74.98
CA GLY A 45 -18.23 -22.82 74.54
C GLY A 45 -19.63 -23.06 75.13
N ASN A 46 -20.30 -24.11 74.64
CA ASN A 46 -20.88 -25.18 75.47
C ASN A 46 -21.53 -26.28 74.63
N GLU A 47 -21.72 -27.41 75.30
CA GLU A 47 -22.05 -28.75 74.83
C GLU A 47 -23.50 -28.97 74.34
N SER A 48 -23.67 -30.13 73.69
CA SER A 48 -24.80 -31.07 73.77
C SER A 48 -26.06 -30.88 72.90
N ASN A 49 -26.15 -31.79 71.91
CA ASN A 49 -27.17 -32.81 71.68
C ASN A 49 -28.63 -32.47 71.29
N SER A 50 -29.12 -33.36 70.40
CA SER A 50 -30.51 -33.76 70.13
C SER A 50 -31.34 -33.03 69.05
N GLY A 51 -31.96 -33.83 68.17
CA GLY A 51 -33.38 -33.64 67.86
C GLY A 51 -33.79 -33.04 66.52
N ALA A 52 -33.70 -33.85 65.45
CA ALA A 52 -34.72 -34.09 64.42
C ALA A 52 -35.70 -32.97 63.92
N ASN A 53 -35.68 -32.82 62.58
CA ASN A 53 -36.82 -32.67 61.63
C ASN A 53 -37.71 -31.40 61.63
N LYS A 54 -37.66 -30.63 60.52
CA LYS A 54 -38.72 -30.55 59.46
C LYS A 54 -38.31 -29.58 58.32
N LYS A 55 -38.88 -29.84 57.13
CA LYS A 55 -38.52 -29.39 55.77
C LYS A 55 -39.07 -28.01 55.34
N SER A 56 -38.46 -27.51 54.26
CA SER A 56 -39.01 -26.72 53.12
C SER A 56 -38.80 -25.20 53.17
N LEU A 57 -38.53 -24.46 52.08
CA LEU A 57 -38.68 -24.72 50.64
C LEU A 57 -37.92 -23.62 49.82
N TYR A 58 -37.10 -24.03 48.82
CA TYR A 58 -36.63 -23.35 47.58
C TYR A 58 -35.93 -21.96 47.64
N GLU A 59 -34.90 -21.62 46.87
CA GLU A 59 -34.46 -22.07 45.53
C GLU A 59 -32.96 -21.76 45.36
N SER A 60 -32.13 -22.75 45.03
CA SER A 60 -30.77 -22.52 44.51
C SER A 60 -30.62 -23.33 43.24
N HIS A 61 -30.37 -22.62 42.14
CA HIS A 61 -30.09 -23.17 40.82
C HIS A 61 -29.04 -24.29 40.92
N GLY A 62 -29.43 -25.47 40.46
CA GLY A 62 -28.58 -26.66 40.48
C GLY A 62 -27.35 -26.48 39.61
N ILE A 63 -26.18 -26.62 40.21
CA ILE A 63 -24.93 -26.87 39.50
C ILE A 63 -25.06 -28.27 38.90
N ALA A 64 -25.10 -28.38 37.58
CA ALA A 64 -25.26 -29.64 36.87
C ALA A 64 -24.07 -30.58 37.18
N ALA A 65 -24.30 -31.62 37.99
CA ALA A 65 -23.34 -32.69 38.21
C ALA A 65 -23.37 -33.64 36.99
N CYS A 66 -22.42 -33.45 36.06
CA CYS A 66 -22.30 -34.30 34.88
C CYS A 66 -21.55 -35.61 35.23
N SER A 67 -22.18 -36.76 34.95
CA SER A 67 -21.53 -38.06 35.09
C SER A 67 -20.26 -38.14 34.24
N HIS A 68 -19.14 -38.59 34.80
CA HIS A 68 -17.82 -38.62 34.16
C HIS A 68 -17.83 -39.25 32.76
N LYS A 69 -18.61 -40.32 32.55
CA LYS A 69 -18.75 -40.98 31.24
C LYS A 69 -19.50 -40.10 30.22
N LYS A 70 -20.51 -39.35 30.66
CA LYS A 70 -21.25 -38.40 29.81
C LYS A 70 -20.43 -37.16 29.51
N ALA A 71 -19.69 -36.65 30.49
CA ALA A 71 -18.76 -35.54 30.31
C ALA A 71 -17.66 -35.89 29.29
N LEU A 72 -17.09 -37.08 29.38
CA LEU A 72 -16.06 -37.56 28.46
C LEU A 72 -16.61 -37.72 27.04
N PHE A 73 -17.80 -38.30 26.88
CA PHE A 73 -18.45 -38.42 25.57
C PHE A 73 -18.74 -37.05 24.94
N VAL A 74 -19.29 -36.11 25.71
CA VAL A 74 -19.55 -34.74 25.23
C VAL A 74 -18.25 -34.03 24.85
N ALA A 75 -17.20 -34.16 25.67
CA ALA A 75 -15.90 -33.59 25.36
C ALA A 75 -15.33 -34.16 24.05
N THR A 76 -15.42 -35.48 23.83
CA THR A 76 -14.92 -36.10 22.59
C THR A 76 -15.66 -35.60 21.35
N ILE A 77 -16.98 -35.39 21.43
CA ILE A 77 -17.77 -34.83 20.33
C ILE A 77 -17.35 -33.40 20.03
N VAL A 78 -17.17 -32.58 21.07
CA VAL A 78 -16.75 -31.18 20.90
C VAL A 78 -15.36 -31.11 20.27
N PHE A 79 -14.40 -31.92 20.72
CA PHE A 79 -13.07 -31.96 20.11
C PHE A 79 -13.11 -32.45 18.66
N ALA A 80 -13.92 -33.45 18.35
CA ALA A 80 -14.09 -33.93 16.97
C ALA A 80 -14.66 -32.84 16.05
N LEU A 81 -15.68 -32.08 16.52
CA LEU A 81 -16.25 -30.95 15.79
C LEU A 81 -15.24 -29.82 15.56
N LEU A 82 -14.44 -29.48 16.57
CA LEU A 82 -13.41 -28.45 16.41
C LEU A 82 -12.32 -28.88 15.42
N PHE A 83 -11.93 -30.15 15.46
CA PHE A 83 -10.93 -30.70 14.55
C PHE A 83 -11.42 -30.76 13.10
N THR A 84 -12.69 -31.13 12.86
CA THR A 84 -13.27 -31.11 11.51
C THR A 84 -13.40 -29.68 10.98
N ILE A 85 -13.78 -28.70 11.80
CA ILE A 85 -13.81 -27.29 11.40
C ILE A 85 -12.40 -26.79 11.05
N ALA A 86 -11.38 -27.15 11.83
CA ALA A 86 -9.99 -26.78 11.54
C ALA A 86 -9.49 -27.40 10.23
N ILE A 87 -9.83 -28.66 9.96
CA ILE A 87 -9.54 -29.34 8.69
C ILE A 87 -10.23 -28.63 7.53
N ILE A 88 -11.52 -28.32 7.66
CA ILE A 88 -12.26 -27.59 6.62
C ILE A 88 -11.57 -26.27 6.35
N ILE A 89 -11.24 -25.46 7.36
CA ILE A 89 -10.51 -24.18 7.17
C ILE A 89 -9.13 -24.39 6.51
N ALA A 90 -8.40 -25.42 6.90
CA ALA A 90 -7.08 -25.73 6.33
C ALA A 90 -7.16 -26.17 4.85
N PHE A 91 -8.19 -26.91 4.46
CA PHE A 91 -8.37 -27.40 3.08
C PHE A 91 -9.21 -26.46 2.20
N THR A 92 -10.01 -25.56 2.78
CA THR A 92 -10.75 -24.50 2.06
C THR A 92 -9.98 -23.19 1.94
N GLY A 93 -8.76 -23.12 2.49
CA GLY A 93 -7.88 -21.96 2.41
C GLY A 93 -7.16 -21.80 1.07
N SER A 94 -7.90 -21.51 0.00
CA SER A 94 -7.41 -20.72 -1.16
C SER A 94 -8.57 -20.34 -2.12
N GLN A 95 -9.45 -19.46 -1.65
CA GLN A 95 -10.16 -18.49 -2.51
C GLN A 95 -10.56 -17.30 -1.62
N SER A 96 -9.65 -16.34 -1.47
CA SER A 96 -9.97 -15.04 -0.90
C SER A 96 -10.63 -14.17 -1.97
N ASP A 97 -11.89 -14.49 -2.31
CA ASP A 97 -12.75 -13.56 -3.05
C ASP A 97 -13.40 -12.60 -2.06
N CYS A 98 -12.64 -11.56 -1.70
CA CYS A 98 -13.16 -10.43 -0.97
C CYS A 98 -14.23 -9.72 -1.82
N THR A 99 -15.50 -9.89 -1.46
CA THR A 99 -16.62 -9.16 -2.04
C THR A 99 -16.78 -7.82 -1.33
N CYS A 100 -15.95 -6.83 -1.67
CA CYS A 100 -16.12 -5.45 -1.22
C CYS A 100 -15.86 -4.47 -2.37
N ALA A 101 -16.90 -3.70 -2.70
CA ALA A 101 -16.92 -2.54 -3.61
C ALA A 101 -16.64 -2.83 -5.10
N SER A 102 -17.59 -3.54 -5.74
CA SER A 102 -17.81 -3.39 -7.19
C SER A 102 -18.39 -1.99 -7.47
N GLY A 103 -17.50 -1.00 -7.52
CA GLY A 103 -17.79 0.32 -8.05
C GLY A 103 -17.72 0.29 -9.57
N LYS A 104 -18.85 -0.01 -10.22
CA LYS A 104 -19.19 0.27 -11.63
C LYS A 104 -18.02 0.28 -12.64
N SER A 105 -17.74 -0.88 -13.25
CA SER A 105 -17.19 -0.92 -14.60
C SER A 105 -18.31 -0.52 -15.57
N LEU A 106 -18.28 0.72 -16.06
CA LEU A 106 -19.04 1.08 -17.24
C LEU A 106 -18.37 0.41 -18.43
N ILE A 107 -18.96 -0.69 -18.93
CA ILE A 107 -19.58 -0.82 -20.25
C ILE A 107 -20.22 -2.21 -20.29
N LEU A 108 -21.55 -2.24 -20.18
CA LEU A 108 -22.38 -3.27 -20.80
C LEU A 108 -22.34 -2.98 -22.30
N ASP A 109 -21.47 -3.68 -23.01
CA ASP A 109 -21.76 -4.02 -24.40
C ASP A 109 -22.22 -5.47 -24.34
N GLU A 110 -23.51 -5.63 -24.56
CA GLU A 110 -24.18 -6.92 -24.63
C GLU A 110 -23.69 -7.66 -25.87
N SER A 111 -22.69 -8.52 -25.69
CA SER A 111 -22.50 -9.69 -26.54
C SER A 111 -21.82 -10.79 -25.73
N HIS A 112 -22.63 -11.78 -25.36
CA HIS A 112 -22.15 -13.03 -24.78
C HIS A 112 -21.19 -13.74 -25.74
N ASN A 113 -19.89 -13.74 -25.42
CA ASN A 113 -18.99 -14.85 -25.75
C ASN A 113 -17.87 -14.94 -24.69
N VAL A 114 -18.05 -15.88 -23.76
CA VAL A 114 -17.07 -16.28 -22.75
C VAL A 114 -15.98 -17.07 -23.47
N ASN A 115 -14.98 -16.34 -24.00
CA ASN A 115 -13.59 -16.78 -24.28
C ASN A 115 -12.76 -15.70 -25.01
N LYS A 116 -13.16 -14.41 -24.97
CA LYS A 116 -12.34 -13.34 -25.55
C LYS A 116 -11.28 -12.91 -24.55
N THR A 117 -10.07 -13.48 -24.65
CA THR A 117 -8.90 -12.94 -23.98
C THR A 117 -8.76 -11.46 -24.36
N PHE A 118 -8.88 -10.56 -23.39
CA PHE A 118 -8.70 -9.14 -23.63
C PHE A 118 -7.24 -8.88 -24.02
N ILE A 119 -7.02 -8.41 -25.25
CA ILE A 119 -5.69 -8.06 -25.75
C ILE A 119 -5.51 -6.55 -25.54
N PRO A 120 -4.63 -6.11 -24.63
CA PRO A 120 -4.40 -4.68 -24.41
C PRO A 120 -3.77 -4.08 -25.67
N ARG A 121 -4.37 -2.99 -26.16
CA ARG A 121 -3.97 -2.31 -27.39
C ARG A 121 -3.59 -0.87 -27.08
N ALA A 122 -2.37 -0.49 -27.48
CA ALA A 122 -1.85 0.86 -27.34
C ALA A 122 -2.61 1.86 -28.24
N SER A 123 -2.43 3.16 -27.99
CA SER A 123 -3.07 4.26 -28.73
C SER A 123 -2.79 4.23 -30.23
N ASN A 124 -1.66 3.65 -30.65
CA ASN A 124 -1.28 3.47 -32.05
C ASN A 124 -1.76 2.13 -32.67
N GLY A 125 -2.61 1.38 -31.99
CA GLY A 125 -3.16 0.11 -32.47
C GLY A 125 -2.28 -1.12 -32.25
N GLN A 126 -1.03 -0.94 -31.81
CA GLN A 126 -0.12 -2.06 -31.53
C GLN A 126 -0.51 -2.79 -30.23
N ILE A 127 -0.14 -4.06 -30.13
CA ILE A 127 -0.34 -4.83 -28.89
C ILE A 127 0.56 -4.25 -27.80
N PHE A 128 -0.02 -3.97 -26.64
CA PHE A 128 0.71 -3.48 -25.48
C PHE A 128 1.33 -4.66 -24.72
N PRO A 129 2.67 -4.77 -24.60
CA PRO A 129 3.31 -5.99 -24.10
C PRO A 129 3.03 -6.32 -22.62
N TRP A 130 2.50 -5.37 -21.85
CA TRP A 130 2.27 -5.52 -20.42
C TRP A 130 0.77 -5.61 -20.10
N ASN A 131 0.28 -6.84 -19.90
CA ASN A 131 -1.15 -7.11 -19.67
C ASN A 131 -1.55 -7.12 -18.17
N ASN A 132 -1.01 -6.20 -17.38
CA ASN A 132 -1.36 -6.09 -15.96
C ASN A 132 -1.53 -4.62 -15.56
N ILE A 133 -2.58 -4.32 -14.80
CA ILE A 133 -2.80 -2.98 -14.27
C ILE A 133 -1.71 -2.55 -13.29
N ARG A 134 -1.11 -3.50 -12.55
CA ARG A 134 0.03 -3.24 -11.67
C ARG A 134 1.31 -3.16 -12.50
N LEU A 135 2.20 -2.24 -12.15
CA LEU A 135 3.48 -2.10 -12.82
C LEU A 135 4.42 -3.30 -12.57
N PRO A 136 5.38 -3.56 -13.46
CA PRO A 136 6.36 -4.62 -13.26
C PRO A 136 7.20 -4.37 -11.98
N PRO A 137 7.34 -5.36 -11.08
CA PRO A 137 7.94 -5.15 -9.76
C PRO A 137 9.49 -5.04 -9.78
N PHE A 138 10.12 -5.35 -10.92
CA PHE A 138 11.57 -5.44 -11.06
C PHE A 138 12.25 -4.11 -11.41
N VAL A 139 11.49 -3.03 -11.60
CA VAL A 139 12.01 -1.67 -11.80
C VAL A 139 11.55 -0.81 -10.64
N LYS A 140 12.49 -0.40 -9.78
CA LYS A 140 12.19 0.32 -8.54
C LYS A 140 12.76 1.74 -8.59
N PRO A 141 11.92 2.78 -8.70
CA PRO A 141 12.40 4.15 -8.61
C PRO A 141 12.88 4.44 -7.18
N PHE A 142 13.93 5.25 -7.04
CA PHE A 142 14.43 5.67 -5.73
C PHE A 142 14.61 7.19 -5.62
N ARG A 143 14.58 7.93 -6.74
CA ARG A 143 14.60 9.40 -6.73
C ARG A 143 13.86 9.98 -7.93
N TYR A 144 13.13 11.05 -7.67
CA TYR A 144 12.49 11.89 -8.69
C TYR A 144 13.00 13.32 -8.54
N ASN A 145 13.39 13.92 -9.66
CA ASN A 145 13.58 15.37 -9.77
C ASN A 145 12.54 15.89 -10.76
N LEU A 146 11.66 16.78 -10.29
CA LEU A 146 10.50 17.26 -11.01
C LEU A 146 10.57 18.79 -11.14
N THR A 147 10.48 19.28 -12.36
CA THR A 147 10.43 20.70 -12.69
C THR A 147 9.12 20.99 -13.39
N ILE A 148 8.34 21.95 -12.88
CA ILE A 148 7.01 22.30 -13.39
C ILE A 148 6.96 23.81 -13.62
N HIS A 149 6.59 24.21 -14.84
CA HIS A 149 6.42 25.59 -15.25
C HIS A 149 4.97 25.80 -15.74
N PRO A 150 4.04 26.16 -14.84
CA PRO A 150 2.67 26.45 -15.22
C PRO A 150 2.54 27.85 -15.82
N ASN A 151 1.78 27.97 -16.91
CA ASN A 151 1.30 29.25 -17.41
C ASN A 151 -0.20 29.35 -17.12
N LEU A 152 -0.58 30.23 -16.19
CA LEU A 152 -1.97 30.39 -15.77
C LEU A 152 -2.82 31.20 -16.76
N THR A 153 -2.17 31.93 -17.69
CA THR A 153 -2.85 32.66 -18.76
C THR A 153 -3.25 31.74 -19.91
N THR A 154 -2.34 30.87 -20.36
CA THR A 154 -2.62 29.90 -21.44
C THR A 154 -3.18 28.57 -20.92
N LEU A 155 -3.14 28.35 -19.60
CA LEU A 155 -3.48 27.10 -18.93
C LEU A 155 -2.62 25.90 -19.37
N GLU A 156 -1.46 26.15 -19.98
CA GLU A 156 -0.52 25.10 -20.36
C GLU A 156 0.58 24.96 -19.31
N VAL A 157 0.95 23.72 -19.00
CA VAL A 157 2.02 23.40 -18.06
C VAL A 157 3.12 22.68 -18.83
N LYS A 158 4.32 23.25 -18.82
CA LYS A 158 5.54 22.59 -19.33
C LYS A 158 6.27 21.95 -18.17
N SER A 159 6.64 20.69 -18.30
CA SER A 159 7.25 19.92 -17.21
C SER A 159 8.39 19.04 -17.70
N GLN A 160 9.30 18.75 -16.78
CA GLN A 160 10.36 17.78 -16.97
C GLN A 160 10.48 16.93 -15.71
N VAL A 161 10.63 15.62 -15.88
CA VAL A 161 10.93 14.69 -14.79
C VAL A 161 12.19 13.91 -15.10
N SER A 162 13.05 13.75 -14.09
CA SER A 162 14.18 12.83 -14.08
C SER A 162 13.93 11.78 -13.01
N ILE A 163 13.85 10.52 -13.41
CA ILE A 163 13.52 9.38 -12.56
C ILE A 163 14.75 8.49 -12.47
N GLU A 164 15.37 8.43 -11.30
CA GLU A 164 16.43 7.47 -11.03
C GLU A 164 15.82 6.17 -10.50
N PHE A 165 16.17 5.04 -11.10
CA PHE A 165 15.60 3.74 -10.78
C PHE A 165 16.64 2.62 -10.77
N HIS A 166 16.36 1.63 -9.93
CA HIS A 166 17.13 0.40 -9.77
C HIS A 166 16.42 -0.76 -10.47
N VAL A 167 17.19 -1.63 -11.12
CA VAL A 167 16.66 -2.78 -11.86
C VAL A 167 17.05 -4.07 -11.14
N GLU A 168 16.06 -4.80 -10.63
CA GLU A 168 16.25 -6.03 -9.85
C GLU A 168 16.41 -7.28 -10.71
N LYS A 169 15.83 -7.27 -11.91
CA LYS A 169 15.88 -8.36 -12.90
C LYS A 169 16.25 -7.77 -14.26
N GLU A 170 17.15 -8.45 -14.98
CA GLU A 170 17.49 -8.07 -16.34
C GLU A 170 16.23 -7.99 -17.22
N THR A 171 16.09 -6.88 -17.94
CA THR A 171 14.95 -6.55 -18.80
C THR A 171 15.40 -5.58 -19.89
N ASN A 172 14.65 -5.41 -20.96
CA ASN A 172 14.88 -4.38 -21.98
C ASN A 172 13.75 -3.35 -22.03
N PHE A 173 12.86 -3.33 -21.04
CA PHE A 173 11.74 -2.40 -21.02
C PHE A 173 11.43 -1.91 -19.61
N ILE A 174 10.76 -0.77 -19.56
CA ILE A 174 10.15 -0.20 -18.36
C ILE A 174 8.69 0.17 -18.65
N VAL A 175 7.84 0.06 -17.63
CA VAL A 175 6.45 0.50 -17.68
C VAL A 175 6.19 1.43 -16.51
N LEU A 176 5.59 2.58 -16.78
CA LEU A 176 5.24 3.58 -15.79
C LEU A 176 3.84 4.13 -16.06
N HIS A 177 3.25 4.80 -15.08
CA HIS A 177 1.98 5.48 -15.30
C HIS A 177 2.15 6.77 -16.08
N SER A 178 1.25 7.00 -17.03
CA SER A 178 1.14 8.24 -17.80
C SER A 178 -0.33 8.43 -18.18
N LYS A 179 -0.89 9.60 -17.86
CA LYS A 179 -2.30 9.91 -18.14
C LYS A 179 -2.45 11.35 -18.58
N ASN A 180 -3.04 11.55 -19.76
CA ASN A 180 -3.30 12.89 -20.32
C ASN A 180 -2.05 13.79 -20.38
N LEU A 181 -0.88 13.19 -20.64
CA LEU A 181 0.39 13.90 -20.81
C LEU A 181 0.81 13.78 -22.27
N THR A 182 1.26 14.88 -22.87
CA THR A 182 1.93 14.83 -24.18
C THR A 182 3.43 14.71 -23.94
N ILE A 183 3.99 13.57 -24.31
CA ILE A 183 5.43 13.33 -24.20
C ILE A 183 6.14 14.04 -25.37
N LEU A 184 7.02 14.97 -25.06
CA LEU A 184 7.80 15.74 -26.03
C LEU A 184 9.15 15.07 -26.28
N ASP A 185 9.87 14.75 -25.20
CA ASP A 185 11.18 14.10 -25.28
C ASP A 185 11.36 13.07 -24.17
N LYS A 186 12.24 12.12 -24.45
CA LYS A 186 12.54 10.99 -23.58
C LYS A 186 13.97 10.53 -23.79
N LEU A 187 14.68 10.28 -22.69
CA LEU A 187 16.06 9.85 -22.69
C LEU A 187 16.28 8.88 -21.54
N ILE A 188 17.03 7.82 -21.77
CA ILE A 188 17.46 6.88 -20.73
C ILE A 188 18.98 6.86 -20.70
N GLN A 189 19.55 7.00 -19.50
CA GLN A 189 20.99 7.01 -19.29
C GLN A 189 21.40 5.96 -18.26
N ASP A 190 22.56 5.34 -18.46
CA ASP A 190 23.20 4.54 -17.43
C ASP A 190 23.87 5.42 -16.35
N LYS A 191 24.42 4.79 -15.31
CA LYS A 191 25.16 5.48 -14.25
C LYS A 191 26.40 6.26 -14.71
N ARG A 192 26.92 6.00 -15.92
CA ARG A 192 28.07 6.68 -16.52
C ARG A 192 27.64 7.84 -17.43
N GLY A 193 26.33 8.06 -17.59
CA GLY A 193 25.78 9.08 -18.49
C GLY A 193 25.65 8.62 -19.94
N ASN A 194 25.90 7.35 -20.25
CA ASN A 194 25.73 6.83 -21.61
C ASN A 194 24.25 6.67 -21.92
N ASN A 195 23.85 7.13 -23.11
CA ASN A 195 22.47 7.05 -23.57
C ASN A 195 22.16 5.62 -24.05
N LEU A 196 21.02 5.09 -23.62
CA LEU A 196 20.45 3.85 -24.17
C LEU A 196 19.56 4.20 -25.37
N THR A 197 19.54 3.31 -26.36
CA THR A 197 18.75 3.48 -27.58
C THR A 197 17.31 3.06 -27.31
N ILE A 198 16.37 3.99 -27.34
CA ILE A 198 14.94 3.69 -27.21
C ILE A 198 14.40 3.18 -28.56
N MET A 199 13.90 1.94 -28.58
CA MET A 199 13.37 1.29 -29.78
C MET A 199 11.87 1.49 -29.96
N LYS A 200 11.12 1.49 -28.86
CA LYS A 200 9.66 1.50 -28.91
C LYS A 200 9.09 2.26 -27.73
N VAL A 201 8.06 3.05 -27.99
CA VAL A 201 7.25 3.69 -26.95
C VAL A 201 5.79 3.49 -27.28
N LEU A 202 5.04 2.94 -26.33
CA LEU A 202 3.61 2.65 -26.48
C LEU A 202 2.86 3.29 -25.32
N ASP A 203 1.85 4.09 -25.63
CA ASP A 203 0.93 4.63 -24.66
C ASP A 203 -0.34 3.77 -24.62
N TYR A 204 -0.77 3.36 -23.43
CA TYR A 204 -1.95 2.53 -23.23
C TYR A 204 -2.95 3.23 -22.31
N PRO A 205 -3.92 3.96 -22.89
CA PRO A 205 -4.93 4.69 -22.14
C PRO A 205 -5.82 3.80 -21.27
N GLY A 206 -5.99 2.51 -21.62
CA GLY A 206 -6.87 1.59 -20.88
C GLY A 206 -6.41 1.29 -19.45
N ALA A 207 -5.12 1.45 -19.16
CA ALA A 207 -4.56 1.30 -17.82
C ALA A 207 -3.72 2.51 -17.37
N ASP A 208 -3.77 3.63 -18.12
CA ASP A 208 -2.94 4.82 -17.91
C ASP A 208 -1.43 4.46 -17.82
N GLN A 209 -0.92 3.66 -18.76
CA GLN A 209 0.45 3.13 -18.75
C GLN A 209 1.24 3.51 -20.00
N LEU A 210 2.52 3.83 -19.81
CA LEU A 210 3.51 4.07 -20.85
C LEU A 210 4.57 2.96 -20.80
N TYR A 211 4.77 2.28 -21.92
CA TYR A 211 5.80 1.27 -22.12
C TYR A 211 6.95 1.87 -22.92
N ILE A 212 8.19 1.69 -22.45
CA ILE A 212 9.41 2.14 -23.13
C ILE A 212 10.35 0.95 -23.24
N GLU A 213 10.76 0.61 -24.45
CA GLU A 213 11.70 -0.48 -24.76
C GLU A 213 13.01 0.07 -25.29
N THR A 214 14.12 -0.50 -24.83
CA THR A 214 15.48 -0.16 -25.24
C THR A 214 16.11 -1.29 -26.04
N LYS A 215 17.08 -0.94 -26.89
CA LYS A 215 17.89 -1.90 -27.65
C LYS A 215 18.81 -2.68 -26.72
N GLU A 216 19.46 -1.97 -25.81
CA GLU A 216 20.30 -2.55 -24.78
C GLU A 216 19.44 -3.02 -23.61
N LYS A 217 19.83 -4.12 -22.97
CA LYS A 217 19.17 -4.57 -21.75
C LYS A 217 19.62 -3.75 -20.54
N PHE A 218 18.65 -3.41 -19.69
CA PHE A 218 18.90 -3.00 -18.33
C PHE A 218 19.53 -4.16 -17.54
N LYS A 219 20.73 -3.94 -17.03
CA LYS A 219 21.49 -4.94 -16.29
C LYS A 219 20.87 -5.14 -14.90
N LYS A 220 20.87 -6.39 -14.45
CA LYS A 220 20.46 -6.74 -13.08
C LYS A 220 21.33 -5.98 -12.06
N ARG A 221 20.71 -5.52 -10.98
CA ARG A 221 21.35 -4.77 -9.88
C ARG A 221 22.06 -3.49 -10.34
N ALA A 222 21.55 -2.83 -11.38
CA ALA A 222 22.11 -1.57 -11.89
C ALA A 222 21.10 -0.42 -11.81
N ASN A 223 21.64 0.80 -11.79
CA ASN A 223 20.88 2.04 -11.72
C ASN A 223 20.89 2.76 -13.06
N TYR A 224 19.77 3.40 -13.37
CA TYR A 224 19.53 4.14 -14.60
C TYR A 224 18.74 5.40 -14.29
N THR A 225 18.77 6.34 -15.23
CA THR A 225 17.99 7.58 -15.16
C THR A 225 17.11 7.71 -16.40
N LEU A 226 15.79 7.82 -16.21
CA LEU A 226 14.82 8.17 -17.24
C LEU A 226 14.48 9.66 -17.14
N LYS A 227 14.76 10.42 -18.20
CA LYS A 227 14.37 11.82 -18.34
C LYS A 227 13.21 11.93 -19.33
N ILE A 228 12.13 12.60 -18.94
CA ILE A 228 10.97 12.84 -19.79
C ILE A 228 10.62 14.33 -19.75
N ARG A 229 10.51 14.96 -20.92
CA ARG A 229 9.88 16.27 -21.07
C ARG A 229 8.45 16.07 -21.55
N TYR A 230 7.50 16.73 -20.90
CA TYR A 230 6.09 16.59 -21.23
C TYR A 230 5.32 17.88 -20.96
N ASN A 231 4.19 18.04 -21.64
CA ASN A 231 3.24 19.11 -21.33
C ASN A 231 1.83 18.55 -21.11
N PHE A 232 1.00 19.34 -20.47
CA PHE A 232 -0.42 19.06 -20.29
C PHE A 232 -1.17 20.38 -20.02
N LYS A 233 -2.50 20.34 -20.16
CA LYS A 233 -3.38 21.49 -19.87
C LYS A 233 -3.94 21.41 -18.46
N LEU A 234 -3.94 22.53 -17.75
CA LEU A 234 -4.67 22.69 -16.49
C LEU A 234 -6.16 22.47 -16.73
N ARG A 235 -6.77 21.72 -15.82
CA ARG A 235 -8.20 21.45 -15.83
C ARG A 235 -8.83 22.04 -14.58
N LYS A 236 -10.14 22.30 -14.62
CA LYS A 236 -10.92 22.76 -13.46
C LYS A 236 -11.49 21.59 -12.63
N ASN A 237 -11.28 20.35 -13.09
CA ASN A 237 -11.65 19.19 -12.29
C ASN A 237 -10.70 19.11 -11.09
N LYS A 238 -11.22 18.86 -9.89
CA LYS A 238 -10.41 18.80 -8.65
C LYS A 238 -9.60 17.49 -8.56
N LYS A 239 -8.95 17.07 -9.66
CA LYS A 239 -8.16 15.84 -9.79
C LYS A 239 -6.84 16.14 -10.50
N GLY A 240 -5.73 15.63 -9.95
CA GLY A 240 -4.40 15.85 -10.52
C GLY A 240 -3.90 17.27 -10.29
N PHE A 241 -3.24 17.87 -11.27
CA PHE A 241 -2.79 19.26 -11.23
C PHE A 241 -3.84 20.15 -11.90
N TYR A 242 -4.53 20.97 -11.11
CA TYR A 242 -5.74 21.69 -11.50
C TYR A 242 -5.69 23.17 -11.10
N ILE A 243 -6.58 23.96 -11.70
CA ILE A 243 -6.74 25.40 -11.42
C ILE A 243 -8.07 25.66 -10.72
N THR A 244 -8.05 26.57 -9.75
CA THR A 244 -9.24 27.13 -9.07
C THR A 244 -9.16 28.64 -9.07
N THR A 245 -10.31 29.30 -9.09
CA THR A 245 -10.41 30.76 -8.97
C THR A 245 -10.95 31.15 -7.59
N TYR A 246 -10.63 32.35 -7.14
CA TYR A 246 -11.22 32.97 -5.95
C TYR A 246 -11.66 34.40 -6.24
N THR A 247 -12.66 34.87 -5.51
CA THR A 247 -13.15 36.26 -5.64
C THR A 247 -12.52 37.11 -4.54
N ASN A 248 -11.86 38.20 -4.93
CA ASN A 248 -11.34 39.20 -3.99
C ASN A 248 -12.51 40.03 -3.38
N LYS A 249 -12.24 40.77 -2.30
CA LYS A 249 -13.16 41.73 -1.67
C LYS A 249 -13.75 42.74 -2.65
N ASP A 250 -12.99 43.08 -3.69
CA ASP A 250 -13.40 44.01 -4.76
C ASP A 250 -14.30 43.35 -5.83
N GLY A 251 -14.65 42.06 -5.68
CA GLY A 251 -15.49 41.31 -6.62
C GLY A 251 -14.77 40.72 -7.84
N PHE A 252 -13.47 41.01 -8.02
CA PHE A 252 -12.68 40.43 -9.12
C PHE A 252 -12.32 38.97 -8.87
N GLN A 253 -12.51 38.12 -9.89
CA GLN A 253 -12.00 36.76 -9.89
C GLN A 253 -10.50 36.74 -10.22
N LYS A 254 -9.75 36.00 -9.41
CA LYS A 254 -8.31 35.75 -9.57
C LYS A 254 -8.02 34.26 -9.59
#